data_AF-A0A6I5CI34-F1
#
_entry.id   AF-A0A6I5CI34-F1
#
_cell.length_a   1.000
_cell.length_b   1.000
_cell.length_c   1.000
_cell.angle_alpha   90.00
_cell.angle_beta   90.00
_cell.angle_gamma   90.00
#
_symmetry.space_group_name_H-M   'P 1'
#
loop_
_entity.id
_entity.type
_entity.pdbx_description
1 polymer ?
#
loop_
_entity_poly.entity_id
_entity_poly.type
_entity_poly.pdbx_seq_one_letter_code
_entity_poly.pdbx_strand_id
1 'polypeptide(L)' 'MGGSAVVVGGGIGGLAAAIGLRAVGWEVVVAERAPVLADVGAGIS' A
#
# COMPACT_ATOMS: atom_id res chain seq x y z
N MET A 1 12.79 -16.03 -3.99
CA MET A 1 12.56 -15.37 -5.29
C MET A 1 11.68 -14.17 -5.01
N GLY A 2 12.23 -12.97 -5.08
CA GLY A 2 11.41 -11.75 -4.97
C GLY A 2 10.65 -11.54 -6.27
N GLY A 3 9.33 -11.36 -6.19
CA GLY A 3 8.49 -10.99 -7.33
C GLY A 3 8.32 -9.47 -7.45
N SER A 4 7.56 -9.04 -8.45
CA SER A 4 7.10 -7.66 -8.58
C SER A 4 5.58 -7.60 -8.41
N ALA A 5 5.09 -6.60 -7.67
CA ALA A 5 3.66 -6.39 -7.43
C ALA A 5 3.26 -4.93 -7.61
N VAL A 6 2.02 -4.72 -8.07
CA VAL A 6 1.37 -3.42 -8.09
C VAL A 6 0.17 -3.46 -7.17
N VAL A 7 0.09 -2.53 -6.22
CA VAL A 7 -1.06 -2.35 -5.33
C VAL A 7 -1.83 -1.11 -5.79
N VAL A 8 -3.10 -1.27 -6.12
CA VAL A 8 -3.99 -0.17 -6.48
C VAL A 8 -4.86 0.12 -5.26
N GLY A 9 -4.72 1.30 -4.66
CA GLY A 9 -5.24 1.57 -3.32
C GLY A 9 -4.11 1.91 -2.33
N GLY A 10 -4.18 3.08 -1.70
CA GLY A 10 -3.21 3.65 -0.76
C GLY A 10 -3.91 4.09 0.53
N GLY A 11 -5.14 3.61 0.72
CA GLY A 11 -5.72 3.48 2.05
C GLY A 11 -5.01 2.39 2.87
N ILE A 12 -5.46 2.22 4.11
CA ILE A 12 -4.81 1.37 5.12
C ILE A 12 -4.55 -0.06 4.60
N GLY A 13 -5.56 -0.71 4.02
CA GLY A 13 -5.41 -2.09 3.52
C GLY A 13 -4.39 -2.21 2.38
N GLY A 14 -4.34 -1.23 1.48
CA GLY A 14 -3.40 -1.21 0.37
C GLY A 14 -1.96 -1.02 0.84
N LEU A 15 -1.73 -0.06 1.74
CA LEU A 15 -0.41 0.14 2.34
C LEU A 15 0.02 -1.06 3.20
N ALA A 16 -0.89 -1.66 3.97
CA ALA A 16 -0.61 -2.88 4.72
C ALA A 16 -0.18 -4.04 3.81
N ALA A 17 -0.88 -4.23 2.68
CA ALA A 17 -0.51 -5.25 1.69
C ALA A 17 0.87 -4.96 1.07
N ALA A 18 1.15 -3.71 0.71
CA ALA A 18 2.44 -3.30 0.15
C ALA A 18 3.59 -3.55 1.13
N ILE A 19 3.38 -3.25 2.42
CA ILE A 19 4.35 -3.52 3.49
C ILE A 19 4.60 -5.03 3.64
N GLY A 20 3.54 -5.85 3.66
CA GLY A 20 3.67 -7.31 3.74
C GLY A 20 4.45 -7.90 2.57
N LEU A 21 4.15 -7.46 1.35
CA LEU A 21 4.85 -7.89 0.13
C LEU A 21 6.33 -7.49 0.15
N ARG A 22 6.64 -6.25 0.56
CA ARG A 22 8.02 -5.78 0.76
C ARG A 22 8.76 -6.63 1.80
N ALA A 23 8.11 -6.98 2.90
CA ALA A 23 8.71 -7.79 3.97
C ALA A 23 9.08 -9.21 3.50
N VAL A 24 8.37 -9.78 2.53
CA VAL A 24 8.71 -11.07 1.91
C VAL A 24 9.60 -10.93 0.67
N GLY A 25 10.20 -9.76 0.45
CA GLY A 25 11.24 -9.52 -0.54
C GLY A 25 10.75 -9.16 -1.94
N TRP A 26 9.52 -8.65 -2.08
CA TRP A 26 8.98 -8.21 -3.37
C TRP A 26 9.27 -6.73 -3.63
N GLU A 27 9.45 -6.40 -4.90
CA GLU A 27 9.42 -5.03 -5.44
C GLU A 27 7.95 -4.61 -5.57
N VAL A 28 7.56 -3.49 -4.96
CA VAL A 28 6.15 -3.09 -4.89
C VAL A 28 5.98 -1.63 -5.29
N VAL A 29 5.04 -1.40 -6.20
CA VAL A 29 4.57 -0.06 -6.58
C VAL A 29 3.14 0.11 -6.09
N VAL A 30 2.88 1.21 -5.37
CA VAL A 30 1.51 1.59 -4.98
C VAL A 30 1.02 2.69 -5.92
N ALA A 31 -0.11 2.45 -6.57
CA ALA A 31 -0.75 3.40 -7.48
C ALA A 31 -2.03 3.95 -6.83
N GLU A 32 -2.06 5.26 -6.62
CA GLU A 32 -3.19 5.97 -6.04
C GLU A 32 -3.78 7.02 -6.95
N ARG A 33 -5.12 7.10 -6.96
CA ARG A 33 -5.83 8.15 -7.69
C ARG A 33 -5.71 9.49 -6.98
N ALA A 34 -5.71 9.48 -5.64
CA ALA A 34 -5.65 10.71 -4.88
C ALA A 34 -4.27 11.38 -5.08
N PRO A 35 -4.22 12.68 -5.40
CA PRO A 35 -2.95 13.38 -5.62
C PRO A 35 -2.13 13.51 -4.32
N VAL A 36 -2.79 13.35 -3.17
CA VAL A 36 -2.19 13.35 -1.85
C VAL A 36 -2.84 12.23 -1.05
N LEU A 37 -2.04 11.49 -0.29
CA LEU A 37 -2.54 10.61 0.76
C LEU A 37 -3.13 11.51 1.85
N ALA A 38 -4.43 11.74 1.78
CA ALA A 38 -5.14 12.50 2.78
C ALA A 38 -5.36 11.62 4.02
N ASP A 39 -5.20 12.21 5.20
CA ASP A 39 -5.68 11.63 6.45
C ASP A 39 -7.21 11.62 6.43
N VAL A 40 -7.79 10.64 5.74
CA VAL A 40 -9.15 10.16 6.01
C VAL A 40 -9.05 9.09 7.09
N GLY A 41 -8.43 9.45 8.21
CA GLY A 41 -8.51 8.70 9.44
C GLY A 41 -9.95 8.75 9.93
N ALA A 42 -10.75 7.72 9.60
CA ALA A 42 -11.82 7.33 10.50
C ALA A 42 -11.10 7.01 11.82
N GLY A 43 -11.39 7.72 12.91
CA GLY A 43 -10.76 7.47 14.21
C GLY A 43 -10.99 6.04 14.67
N ILE A 44 -10.10 5.13 14.28
CA ILE A 44 -10.08 3.73 14.68
C ILE A 44 -9.00 3.65 15.76
N SER A 45 -9.44 3.45 16.99
CA SER A 45 -8.59 3.21 18.16
C SER A 45 -8.08 1.78 18.22
#